data_AF-A0A951V6V0-F1
#
_entry.id   AF-A0A951V6V0-F1
#
_cell.length_a   1.000
_cell.length_b   1.000
_cell.length_c   1.000
_cell.angle_alpha   90.00
_cell.angle_beta   90.00
_cell.angle_gamma   90.00
#
_symmetry.space_group_name_H-M   'P 1'
#
loop_
_entity.id
_entity.type
_entity.pdbx_description
1 polymer ?
#
loop_
_entity_poly.entity_id
_entity_poly.type
_entity_poly.pdbx_seq_one_letter_code
_entity_poly.pdbx_strand_id
1 'polypeptide(L)'
;MKSIMVIMTFLFFAGYSNNTTISGYTSDTNYGLVFFDGNWNDALEKAKDESKLIFLELHASWCNVCKRLKENTFTDREAGDLYNANFINMALDGEKGEGKVISSKTSTDNQCTL
;
A
#
# COMPACT_ATOMS: atom_id res chain seq x y z
N MET A 1 31.44 54.23 8.92
CA MET A 1 32.15 53.18 9.70
C MET A 1 31.23 52.49 10.73
N LYS A 2 29.96 52.22 10.40
CA LYS A 2 29.01 51.50 11.29
C LYS A 2 28.28 50.34 10.58
N SER A 3 28.69 50.00 9.35
CA SER A 3 27.94 49.06 8.49
C SER A 3 28.71 47.78 8.17
N ILE A 4 29.92 47.61 8.72
CA ILE A 4 30.80 46.46 8.42
C ILE A 4 30.73 45.38 9.52
N MET A 5 30.32 45.73 10.75
CA MET A 5 30.30 44.77 11.88
C MET A 5 28.98 44.00 12.04
N VAL A 6 28.02 44.14 11.12
CA VAL A 6 26.76 43.36 11.12
C VAL A 6 26.80 42.22 10.10
N ILE A 7 27.73 42.27 9.13
CA ILE A 7 27.83 41.26 8.07
C ILE A 7 28.65 40.04 8.53
N MET A 8 29.61 40.20 9.45
CA MET A 8 30.41 39.06 9.96
C MET A 8 29.68 38.15 10.94
N THR A 9 28.58 38.60 11.57
CA THR A 9 27.71 37.73 12.37
C THR A 9 26.68 36.96 11.53
N PHE A 10 26.45 37.36 10.27
CA PHE A 10 25.57 36.66 9.34
C PHE A 10 26.26 35.52 8.55
N LEU A 11 27.59 35.43 8.60
CA LEU A 11 28.35 34.32 8.01
C LEU A 11 28.59 33.15 8.97
N PHE A 12 27.99 33.18 10.17
CA PHE A 12 28.01 32.07 11.13
C PHE A 12 26.70 31.26 11.19
N PHE A 13 25.72 31.54 10.32
CA PHE A 13 24.51 30.72 10.14
C PHE A 13 24.54 29.87 8.84
N ALA A 14 25.70 29.75 8.20
CA ALA A 14 25.92 28.85 7.08
C ALA A 14 26.76 27.64 7.54
N GLY A 15 26.22 26.81 8.44
CA GLY A 15 27.05 25.76 9.02
C GLY A 15 26.42 24.79 10.02
N TYR A 16 25.11 24.52 9.96
CA TYR A 16 24.59 23.25 10.47
C TYR A 16 23.59 22.68 9.47
N SER A 17 24.15 21.98 8.47
CA SER A 17 23.44 20.93 7.77
C SER A 17 23.13 19.84 8.78
N ASN A 18 21.90 19.79 9.29
CA ASN A 18 21.36 18.56 9.84
C ASN A 18 20.71 17.80 8.69
N ASN A 19 21.53 17.32 7.74
CA ASN A 19 21.18 16.16 6.94
C ASN A 19 21.26 14.92 7.83
N THR A 20 20.37 14.87 8.82
CA THR A 20 19.88 13.61 9.31
C THR A 20 18.69 13.32 8.41
N THR A 21 18.95 12.62 7.30
CA THR A 21 17.99 11.63 6.83
C THR A 21 17.83 10.65 7.98
N ILE A 22 17.01 11.02 8.96
CA ILE A 22 16.23 10.05 9.72
C ILE A 22 15.35 9.47 8.62
N SER A 23 15.83 8.39 8.00
CA SER A 23 15.01 7.51 7.20
C SER A 23 13.76 7.31 8.02
N GLY A 24 12.64 7.83 7.54
CA GLY A 24 11.42 7.96 8.31
C GLY A 24 11.09 6.62 8.94
N TYR A 25 11.30 6.51 10.26
CA TYR A 25 10.47 5.65 11.06
C TYR A 25 9.14 6.40 11.17
N THR A 26 8.36 6.36 10.09
CA THR A 26 6.92 6.40 10.26
C THR A 26 6.64 5.15 11.08
N SER A 27 6.21 5.34 12.33
CA SER A 27 5.53 4.27 13.06
C SER A 27 4.21 4.05 12.32
N ASP A 28 4.29 3.42 11.15
CA ASP A 28 3.12 3.05 10.37
C ASP A 28 2.49 1.89 11.13
N THR A 29 1.35 2.16 11.73
CA THR A 29 0.65 1.22 12.62
C THR A 29 -0.05 0.10 11.86
N ASN A 30 0.17 -0.01 10.55
CA ASN A 30 -0.33 -1.10 9.70
C ASN A 30 0.83 -2.01 9.31
N TYR A 31 1.08 -3.04 10.13
CA TYR A 31 1.90 -4.16 9.69
C TYR A 31 1.07 -5.02 8.71
N GLY A 32 1.59 -5.29 7.51
CA GLY A 32 0.95 -6.17 6.53
C GLY A 32 0.43 -5.49 5.26
N LEU A 33 -0.35 -6.24 4.48
CA LEU A 33 -1.01 -5.77 3.27
C LEU A 33 -2.17 -4.83 3.65
N VAL A 34 -2.20 -3.66 3.04
CA VAL A 34 -3.29 -2.70 3.14
C VAL A 34 -4.22 -2.90 1.96
N PHE A 35 -5.44 -3.36 2.25
CA PHE A 35 -6.49 -3.53 1.25
C PHE A 35 -7.26 -2.23 1.06
N PHE A 36 -7.46 -1.86 -0.20
CA PHE A 36 -8.30 -0.75 -0.63
C PHE A 36 -9.76 -1.03 -0.29
N ASP A 37 -10.40 -0.06 0.36
CA ASP A 37 -11.81 -0.06 0.70
C ASP A 37 -12.58 0.78 -0.33
N GLY A 38 -13.26 0.12 -1.25
CA GLY A 38 -13.99 0.72 -2.35
C GLY A 38 -14.56 -0.35 -3.28
N ASN A 39 -15.27 0.06 -4.33
CA ASN A 39 -15.80 -0.87 -5.34
C ASN A 39 -14.80 -1.11 -6.48
N TRP A 40 -15.09 -2.05 -7.37
CA TRP A 40 -14.18 -2.41 -8.47
C TRP A 40 -13.85 -1.24 -9.41
N ASN A 41 -14.80 -0.34 -9.67
CA ASN A 41 -14.54 0.82 -10.52
C ASN A 41 -13.63 1.83 -9.83
N ASP A 42 -13.82 2.04 -8.51
CA ASP A 42 -12.94 2.92 -7.73
C ASP A 42 -11.50 2.38 -7.72
N ALA A 43 -11.33 1.06 -7.63
CA ALA A 43 -10.03 0.42 -7.70
C ALA A 43 -9.38 0.57 -9.09
N LEU A 44 -10.15 0.47 -10.18
CA LEU A 44 -9.66 0.71 -11.55
C LEU A 44 -9.24 2.16 -11.77
N GLU A 45 -10.02 3.11 -11.26
CA GLU A 45 -9.68 4.54 -11.34
C GLU A 45 -8.40 4.83 -10.56
N LYS A 46 -8.31 4.35 -9.32
CA LYS A 46 -7.11 4.50 -8.48
C LYS A 46 -5.88 3.85 -9.09
N ALA A 47 -6.01 2.66 -9.66
CA ALA A 47 -4.92 1.95 -10.34
C ALA A 47 -4.39 2.73 -11.53
N LYS A 48 -5.29 3.35 -12.31
CA LYS A 48 -4.92 4.22 -13.43
C LYS A 48 -4.21 5.49 -12.95
N ASP A 49 -4.75 6.14 -11.92
CA ASP A 49 -4.21 7.39 -11.38
C ASP A 49 -2.82 7.19 -10.75
N GLU A 50 -2.64 6.09 -10.01
CA GLU A 50 -1.37 5.74 -9.39
C GLU A 50 -0.40 5.00 -10.33
N SER A 51 -0.84 4.66 -11.55
CA SER A 51 -0.09 3.82 -12.50
C SER A 51 0.38 2.49 -11.88
N LYS A 52 -0.48 1.89 -11.05
CA LYS A 52 -0.25 0.60 -10.38
C LYS A 52 -1.17 -0.48 -10.94
N LEU A 53 -0.75 -1.74 -10.79
CA LEU A 53 -1.62 -2.88 -11.06
C LEU A 53 -2.55 -3.14 -9.87
N ILE A 54 -3.66 -3.86 -10.08
CA ILE A 54 -4.53 -4.32 -9.01
C ILE A 54 -4.10 -5.72 -8.61
N PHE A 55 -3.80 -5.92 -7.32
CA PHE A 55 -3.71 -7.25 -6.73
C PHE A 55 -5.09 -7.60 -6.18
N LEU A 56 -5.77 -8.56 -6.82
CA LEU A 56 -7.14 -8.94 -6.48
C LEU A 56 -7.17 -10.27 -5.72
N GLU A 57 -7.53 -10.24 -4.44
CA GLU A 57 -7.87 -11.43 -3.68
C GLU A 57 -9.35 -11.77 -3.84
N LEU A 58 -9.66 -12.87 -4.53
CA LEU A 58 -11.02 -13.42 -4.59
C LEU A 58 -11.19 -14.52 -3.54
N HIS A 59 -11.99 -14.25 -2.51
CA HIS A 59 -12.19 -15.16 -1.38
C HIS A 59 -13.62 -15.67 -1.25
N ALA A 60 -13.77 -16.74 -0.48
CA ALA A 60 -15.07 -17.26 -0.05
C ALA A 60 -15.05 -17.53 1.47
N SER A 61 -16.22 -17.51 2.11
CA SER A 61 -16.34 -17.72 3.56
C SER A 61 -15.83 -19.09 4.04
N TRP A 62 -15.94 -20.10 3.18
CA TRP A 62 -15.49 -21.48 3.41
C TRP A 62 -14.04 -21.72 2.93
N CYS A 63 -13.37 -20.72 2.35
CA CYS A 63 -12.00 -20.85 1.87
C CYS A 63 -10.98 -20.88 3.03
N ASN A 64 -10.51 -22.07 3.37
CA ASN A 64 -9.53 -22.24 4.45
C ASN A 64 -8.12 -21.76 4.07
N VAL A 65 -7.75 -21.77 2.79
CA VAL A 65 -6.46 -21.23 2.32
C VAL A 65 -6.43 -19.71 2.47
N CYS A 66 -7.51 -19.03 2.09
CA CYS A 66 -7.66 -17.57 2.19
C CYS A 66 -7.55 -17.10 3.64
N LYS A 67 -8.10 -17.86 4.60
CA LYS A 67 -7.93 -17.59 6.03
C LYS A 67 -6.46 -17.66 6.46
N ARG A 68 -5.73 -18.68 6.02
CA ARG A 68 -4.29 -18.79 6.30
C ARG A 68 -3.47 -17.67 5.66
N LEU A 69 -3.84 -17.21 4.47
CA LEU A 69 -3.21 -16.05 3.85
C LEU A 69 -3.43 -14.79 4.69
N LYS A 70 -4.67 -14.55 5.14
CA LYS A 70 -5.03 -13.44 6.03
C LYS A 70 -4.28 -13.47 7.36
N GLU A 71 -4.02 -14.65 7.92
CA GLU A 71 -3.33 -14.81 9.20
C GLU A 71 -1.80 -14.70 9.10
N ASN A 72 -1.21 -15.08 7.96
CA ASN A 72 0.24 -15.17 7.81
C ASN A 72 0.78 -14.16 6.79
N THR A 73 0.42 -14.30 5.52
CA THR A 73 1.01 -13.51 4.43
C THR A 73 0.52 -12.06 4.43
N PHE A 74 -0.76 -11.83 4.71
CA PHE A 74 -1.33 -10.47 4.69
C PHE A 74 -1.01 -9.67 5.94
N THR A 75 -0.46 -10.30 6.97
CA THR A 75 0.08 -9.65 8.18
C THR A 75 1.60 -9.57 8.17
N ASP A 76 2.26 -10.22 7.20
CA ASP A 76 3.70 -10.17 7.04
C ASP A 76 4.16 -8.79 6.54
N ARG A 77 5.20 -8.26 7.19
CA ARG A 77 5.68 -6.90 6.91
C ARG A 77 6.35 -6.80 5.55
N GLU A 78 7.19 -7.75 5.18
CA GLU A 78 7.92 -7.70 3.92
C GLU A 78 6.97 -7.86 2.73
N ALA A 79 5.99 -8.75 2.87
CA ALA A 79 4.88 -8.85 1.93
C ALA A 79 4.10 -7.53 1.87
N GLY A 80 3.75 -6.92 3.01
CA GLY A 80 3.09 -5.62 3.05
C GLY A 80 3.85 -4.53 2.31
N ASP A 81 5.14 -4.37 2.62
CA ASP A 81 6.00 -3.37 1.99
C ASP A 81 6.05 -3.54 0.47
N LEU A 82 6.19 -4.78 -0.01
CA LEU A 82 6.23 -5.07 -1.44
C LEU A 82 4.87 -4.84 -2.11
N TYR A 83 3.78 -5.32 -1.53
CA TYR A 83 2.47 -5.27 -2.17
C TYR A 83 1.88 -3.86 -2.14
N ASN A 84 1.96 -3.17 -1.01
CA ASN A 84 1.43 -1.81 -0.87
C ASN A 84 2.18 -0.80 -1.77
N ALA A 85 3.47 -1.03 -2.03
CA ALA A 85 4.27 -0.18 -2.92
C ALA A 85 3.90 -0.37 -4.40
N ASN A 86 3.54 -1.59 -4.82
CA ASN A 86 3.43 -1.94 -6.24
C ASN A 86 1.99 -2.11 -6.73
N PHE A 87 1.04 -2.33 -5.83
CA PHE A 87 -0.33 -2.67 -6.20
C PHE A 87 -1.37 -1.84 -5.47
N ILE A 88 -2.55 -1.73 -6.09
CA ILE A 88 -3.80 -1.48 -5.38
C ILE A 88 -4.32 -2.85 -4.93
N ASN A 89 -4.13 -3.19 -3.66
CA ASN A 89 -4.60 -4.47 -3.12
C ASN A 89 -6.11 -4.38 -2.90
N MET A 90 -6.89 -5.32 -3.42
CA MET A 90 -8.35 -5.35 -3.27
C MET A 90 -8.79 -6.77 -2.91
N ALA A 91 -9.70 -6.90 -1.94
CA ALA A 91 -10.27 -8.18 -1.56
C ALA A 91 -11.78 -8.18 -1.82
N LEU A 92 -12.27 -9.20 -2.52
CA LEU A 92 -13.69 -9.34 -2.85
C LEU A 92 -14.19 -10.76 -2.51
N ASP A 93 -15.42 -10.84 -2.00
CA ASP A 93 -16.12 -12.12 -1.83
C ASP A 93 -16.59 -12.62 -3.20
N GLY A 94 -15.92 -13.64 -3.73
CA GLY A 94 -16.18 -14.21 -5.05
C GLY A 94 -17.56 -14.88 -5.21
N GLU A 95 -18.32 -15.05 -4.11
CA GLU A 95 -19.66 -15.62 -4.12
C GLU A 95 -20.76 -14.55 -4.02
N LYS A 96 -20.39 -13.29 -3.79
CA LYS A 96 -21.33 -12.20 -3.52
C LYS A 96 -21.02 -10.96 -4.35
N GLY A 97 -22.03 -10.08 -4.46
CA GLY A 97 -21.89 -8.75 -5.05
C GLY A 97 -21.16 -8.74 -6.39
N GLU A 98 -20.22 -7.80 -6.53
CA GLU A 98 -19.35 -7.67 -7.71
C GLU A 98 -18.32 -8.80 -7.83
N GLY A 99 -17.89 -9.40 -6.71
CA GLY A 99 -16.95 -10.52 -6.70
C GLY A 99 -17.48 -11.73 -7.45
N LYS A 100 -18.78 -12.00 -7.42
CA LYS A 100 -19.43 -13.06 -8.23
C LYS A 100 -19.37 -12.80 -9.74
N VAL A 101 -19.53 -11.54 -10.13
CA VAL A 101 -19.46 -11.16 -11.56
C VAL A 101 -18.02 -11.27 -12.04
N ILE A 102 -17.06 -10.82 -11.23
CA ILE A 102 -15.64 -10.88 -11.55
C ILE A 102 -15.16 -12.34 -11.58
N SER A 103 -15.54 -13.15 -10.61
CA SER A 103 -15.15 -14.57 -10.55
C SER A 103 -15.63 -15.35 -11.78
N SER A 104 -16.82 -15.04 -12.32
CA SER A 104 -17.32 -15.66 -13.56
C SER A 104 -16.53 -15.29 -14.82
N LYS A 105 -15.85 -14.14 -14.81
CA LYS A 105 -15.03 -13.66 -15.94
C LYS A 105 -13.60 -14.20 -15.88
N THR A 106 -13.11 -14.47 -14.68
CA THR A 106 -11.81 -15.12 -14.46
C THR A 106 -11.96 -16.63 -14.65
N SER A 107 -10.99 -17.31 -15.28
CA SER A 107 -11.04 -18.77 -15.53
C SER A 107 -10.80 -19.58 -14.25
N THR A 108 -11.65 -19.40 -13.24
CA THR A 108 -11.50 -20.02 -11.92
C THR A 108 -12.32 -21.29 -11.83
N ASP A 109 -11.81 -22.35 -12.44
CA ASP A 109 -12.25 -23.70 -12.09
C ASP A 109 -11.70 -24.03 -10.69
N ASN A 110 -12.51 -23.69 -9.70
CA ASN A 110 -12.50 -24.30 -8.37
C ASN A 110 -11.33 -24.02 -7.42
N GLN A 111 -10.42 -23.08 -7.69
CA GLN A 111 -9.44 -22.64 -6.69
C GLN A 111 -9.24 -21.12 -6.69
N CYS A 112 -9.27 -20.57 -5.47
CA CYS A 112 -9.07 -19.16 -5.17
C CYS A 112 -7.79 -18.66 -5.84
N THR A 113 -7.93 -17.64 -6.68
CA THR A 113 -6.81 -17.02 -7.38
C THR A 113 -6.07 -16.11 -6.40
N LEU A 114 -4.76 -16.33 -6.28
CA LEU A 114 -3.80 -15.37 -5.74
C LEU A 114 -3.42 -14.40 -6.84
#